data_AF-V2V6P2-F1
#
_entry.id   AF-V2V6P2-F1
#
_cell.length_a   1.000
_cell.length_b   1.000
_cell.length_c   1.000
_cell.angle_alpha   90.00
_cell.angle_beta   90.00
_cell.angle_gamma   90.00
#
_symmetry.space_group_name_H-M   'P 1'
#
loop_
_entity.id
_entity.type
_entity.pdbx_description
1 polymer ?
#
loop_
_entity_poly.entity_id
_entity_poly.type
_entity_poly.pdbx_seq_one_letter_code
_entity_poly.pdbx_strand_id
1 'polypeptide(L)'
;MRKMLLFFFLTCSAHTEILANSEVENTEQLINKKTQVVAKDKSNIIKKGDSPVINIIQGVSESTTIKVHINFENEPDKPLSEYTVASKVNYTAYKIRAQLVNKDSFVPKTVIITVNGDSLGVSMEYIAKDSHGENVISYYESKFKLNDEYRYEVQ
;
A
#
# COMPACT_ATOMS: atom_id res chain seq x y z
N MET A 1 55.18 46.23 12.95
CA MET A 1 54.26 45.14 13.34
C MET A 1 52.95 45.29 12.58
N ARG A 2 52.51 44.22 11.89
CA ARG A 2 51.11 43.74 11.73
C ARG A 2 50.03 44.77 11.30
N LYS A 3 49.19 44.59 10.26
CA LYS A 3 48.75 43.44 9.47
C LYS A 3 48.15 43.98 8.15
N MET A 4 48.44 43.29 7.06
CA MET A 4 47.84 43.43 5.74
C MET A 4 46.48 42.73 5.75
N LEU A 5 45.40 43.43 5.41
CA LEU A 5 44.04 42.88 5.32
C LEU A 5 43.73 42.58 3.85
N LEU A 6 43.71 41.29 3.51
CA LEU A 6 43.36 40.76 2.19
C LEU A 6 41.84 40.58 2.13
N PHE A 7 41.14 41.31 1.25
CA PHE A 7 39.73 41.05 0.94
C PHE A 7 39.65 40.08 -0.23
N PHE A 8 39.27 38.84 0.05
CA PHE A 8 38.98 37.82 -0.95
C PHE A 8 37.49 37.88 -1.28
N PHE A 9 37.12 38.38 -2.46
CA PHE A 9 35.75 38.28 -2.98
C PHE A 9 35.54 36.87 -3.53
N LEU A 10 34.85 36.02 -2.77
CA LEU A 10 34.28 34.78 -3.27
C LEU A 10 32.93 35.08 -3.91
N THR A 11 32.85 34.89 -5.23
CA THR A 11 31.60 34.84 -6.00
C THR A 11 30.84 33.57 -5.62
N CYS A 12 29.70 33.72 -4.96
CA CYS A 12 28.76 32.61 -4.72
C CYS A 12 27.97 32.38 -6.01
N SER A 13 28.37 31.39 -6.81
CA SER A 13 27.55 30.87 -7.89
C SER A 13 26.39 30.11 -7.26
N ALA A 14 25.17 30.63 -7.36
CA ALA A 14 23.96 29.92 -7.01
C ALA A 14 23.80 28.69 -7.92
N HIS A 15 24.30 27.54 -7.48
CA HIS A 15 23.76 26.26 -7.91
C HIS A 15 22.50 26.02 -7.10
N THR A 16 21.37 26.40 -7.68
CA THR A 16 20.07 25.89 -7.28
C THR A 16 20.06 24.41 -7.65
N GLU A 17 20.57 23.56 -6.76
CA GLU A 17 20.19 22.15 -6.78
C GLU A 17 18.68 22.11 -6.61
N ILE A 18 18.01 21.61 -7.64
CA ILE A 18 16.62 21.18 -7.56
C ILE A 18 16.63 20.06 -6.52
N LEU A 19 16.32 20.39 -5.27
CA LEU A 19 16.01 19.42 -4.22
C LEU A 19 14.76 18.67 -4.68
N ALA A 20 14.99 17.57 -5.38
CA ALA A 20 13.98 16.59 -5.70
C ALA A 20 13.43 16.04 -4.38
N ASN A 21 12.25 16.53 -3.98
CA ASN A 21 11.13 15.88 -3.29
C ASN A 21 11.37 14.65 -2.38
N SER A 22 12.52 14.54 -1.74
CA SER A 22 12.86 13.41 -0.86
C SER A 22 12.04 13.41 0.44
N GLU A 23 11.43 14.54 0.79
CA GLU A 23 10.52 14.64 1.93
C GLU A 23 9.16 14.00 1.60
N VAL A 24 8.66 14.16 0.38
CA VAL A 24 7.41 13.54 -0.07
C VAL A 24 7.57 12.01 -0.15
N GLU A 25 8.70 11.56 -0.70
CA GLU A 25 9.06 10.13 -0.77
C GLU A 25 9.29 9.51 0.64
N ASN A 26 9.84 10.29 1.59
CA ASN A 26 9.98 9.85 2.97
C ASN A 26 8.65 9.76 3.70
N THR A 27 7.71 10.69 3.48
CA THR A 27 6.37 10.59 4.08
C THR A 27 5.59 9.39 3.54
N GLU A 28 5.71 9.06 2.26
CA GLU A 28 5.11 7.84 1.70
C GLU A 28 5.74 6.58 2.31
N GLN A 29 7.07 6.55 2.51
CA GLN A 29 7.76 5.45 3.20
C GLN A 29 7.43 5.34 4.70
N LEU A 30 7.27 6.45 5.42
CA LEU A 30 6.94 6.47 6.85
C LEU A 30 5.48 6.10 7.12
N ILE A 31 4.57 6.47 6.21
CA ILE A 31 3.17 6.04 6.29
C ILE A 31 3.03 4.56 5.87
N ASN A 32 3.91 4.05 5.01
CA ASN A 32 4.03 2.62 4.66
C ASN A 32 4.55 1.72 5.79
N LYS A 33 5.09 2.27 6.89
CA LYS A 33 5.61 1.44 8.01
C LYS A 33 4.52 0.80 8.87
N LYS A 34 3.24 1.15 8.70
CA LYS A 34 2.14 0.67 9.55
C LYS A 34 1.17 -0.29 8.87
N THR A 35 1.38 -0.69 7.63
CA THR A 35 0.63 -1.81 7.03
C THR A 35 1.53 -2.58 6.08
N GLN A 36 2.09 -3.68 6.59
CA GLN A 36 2.86 -4.60 5.77
C GLN A 36 2.17 -5.95 5.76
N VAL A 37 1.67 -6.31 4.58
CA VAL A 37 1.57 -7.72 4.24
C VAL A 37 2.96 -8.25 3.93
N VAL A 38 3.36 -9.28 4.69
CA VAL A 38 4.55 -10.08 4.40
C VAL A 38 4.11 -11.28 3.57
N ALA A 39 4.35 -11.23 2.26
CA ALA A 39 4.25 -12.43 1.43
C ALA A 39 5.24 -13.47 1.97
N LYS A 40 4.82 -14.72 2.12
CA LYS A 40 5.73 -15.79 2.57
C LYS A 40 6.83 -16.04 1.54
N ASP A 41 6.48 -15.91 0.26
CA ASP A 41 7.41 -16.07 -0.85
C ASP A 41 6.97 -15.17 -2.04
N LYS A 42 7.91 -14.38 -2.58
CA LYS A 42 7.65 -13.52 -3.75
C LYS A 42 7.38 -14.33 -5.02
N SER A 43 7.86 -15.57 -5.05
CA SER A 43 7.78 -16.46 -6.22
C SER A 43 6.56 -17.39 -6.19
N ASN A 44 5.81 -17.46 -5.08
CA ASN A 44 4.66 -18.35 -5.01
C ASN A 44 3.53 -17.85 -5.93
N ILE A 45 3.17 -18.69 -6.90
CA ILE A 45 2.11 -18.44 -7.87
C ILE A 45 0.81 -19.03 -7.33
N ILE A 46 -0.22 -18.20 -7.27
CA ILE A 46 -1.58 -18.57 -6.86
C ILE A 46 -2.29 -19.16 -8.06
N LYS A 47 -2.79 -20.38 -7.91
CA LYS A 47 -3.58 -21.10 -8.91
C LYS A 47 -5.07 -20.97 -8.63
N LYS A 48 -5.88 -21.31 -9.63
CA LYS A 48 -7.34 -21.38 -9.48
C LYS A 48 -7.70 -22.39 -8.38
N GLY A 49 -8.46 -21.93 -7.38
CA GLY A 49 -8.87 -22.73 -6.22
C GLY A 49 -7.98 -22.54 -4.98
N ASP A 50 -6.85 -21.85 -5.10
CA ASP A 50 -6.00 -21.53 -3.96
C ASP A 50 -6.63 -20.44 -3.08
N SER A 51 -6.47 -20.55 -1.76
CA SER A 51 -6.87 -19.54 -0.77
C SER A 51 -5.68 -19.17 0.12
N PRO A 52 -4.79 -18.28 -0.34
CA PRO A 52 -3.60 -17.92 0.42
C PRO A 52 -3.99 -17.21 1.73
N VAL A 53 -3.32 -17.60 2.82
CA VAL A 53 -3.46 -16.91 4.11
C VAL A 53 -2.45 -15.78 4.15
N ILE A 54 -2.95 -14.58 4.42
CA ILE A 54 -2.14 -13.37 4.34
C ILE A 54 -2.17 -12.65 5.68
N ASN A 55 -1.00 -12.41 6.26
CA ASN A 55 -0.88 -11.64 7.48
C ASN A 55 -0.91 -10.15 7.13
N ILE A 56 -1.88 -9.40 7.66
CA ILE A 56 -1.87 -7.93 7.60
C ILE A 56 -1.33 -7.41 8.93
N ILE A 57 -0.15 -6.79 8.89
CA ILE A 57 0.39 -6.08 10.06
C ILE A 57 -0.33 -4.72 10.17
N GLN A 58 -0.81 -4.37 11.36
CA GLN A 58 -1.42 -3.08 11.67
C GLN A 58 -0.53 -2.30 12.65
N GLY A 59 -0.02 -1.16 12.22
CA GLY A 59 0.89 -0.39 13.07
C GLY A 59 2.25 -1.06 13.21
N VAL A 60 2.96 -0.72 14.30
CA VAL A 60 4.33 -1.19 14.58
C VAL A 60 4.33 -2.42 15.50
N SER A 61 3.18 -2.82 16.06
CA SER A 61 3.11 -3.79 17.16
C SER A 61 1.94 -4.77 17.12
N GLU A 62 0.89 -4.56 16.33
CA GLU A 62 -0.28 -5.45 16.30
C GLU A 62 -0.42 -6.08 14.91
N SER A 63 -0.41 -7.41 14.83
CA SER A 63 -0.68 -8.11 13.57
C SER A 63 -2.07 -8.74 13.64
N THR A 64 -2.86 -8.54 12.58
CA THR A 64 -4.12 -9.27 12.40
C THR A 64 -3.95 -10.20 11.21
N THR A 65 -4.02 -11.50 11.46
CA THR A 65 -4.09 -12.48 10.38
C THR A 65 -5.49 -12.45 9.78
N ILE A 66 -5.59 -12.16 8.49
CA ILE A 66 -6.85 -12.27 7.75
C ILE A 66 -6.75 -13.38 6.70
N LYS A 67 -7.87 -14.04 6.42
CA LYS A 67 -7.94 -14.95 5.27
C LYS A 67 -8.29 -14.14 4.04
N VAL A 68 -7.52 -14.32 2.97
CA VAL A 68 -7.79 -13.70 1.67
C VAL A 68 -8.40 -14.76 0.79
N HIS A 69 -9.64 -14.55 0.38
CA HIS A 69 -10.35 -15.41 -0.54
C HIS A 69 -10.09 -14.92 -1.96
N ILE A 70 -9.72 -15.83 -2.86
CA ILE A 70 -9.42 -15.47 -4.25
C ILE A 70 -10.36 -16.24 -5.17
N ASN A 71 -11.10 -15.48 -5.97
CA ASN A 71 -12.03 -15.97 -6.97
C ASN A 71 -11.45 -15.68 -8.36
N PHE A 72 -11.23 -16.73 -9.14
CA PHE A 72 -10.85 -16.61 -10.55
C PHE A 72 -12.08 -16.85 -11.42
N GLU A 73 -12.63 -15.76 -11.97
CA GLU A 73 -13.74 -15.81 -12.93
C GLU A 73 -13.24 -16.25 -14.31
N ASN A 74 -12.17 -15.60 -14.76
CA ASN A 74 -11.45 -15.92 -15.99
C ASN A 74 -9.96 -16.12 -15.68
N GLU A 75 -9.24 -16.80 -16.57
CA GLU A 75 -7.79 -16.97 -16.44
C GLU A 75 -7.09 -15.62 -16.61
N PRO A 76 -6.18 -15.25 -15.69
CA PRO A 76 -5.44 -13.99 -15.83
C PRO A 76 -4.35 -14.11 -16.88
N ASP A 77 -4.16 -13.04 -17.66
CA ASP A 77 -3.11 -12.95 -18.67
C ASP A 77 -1.70 -13.01 -18.08
N LYS A 78 -1.58 -12.65 -16.79
CA LYS A 78 -0.35 -12.79 -16.00
C LYS A 78 -0.58 -13.68 -14.77
N PRO A 79 0.34 -14.62 -14.46
CA PRO A 79 0.30 -15.38 -13.22
C PRO A 79 0.21 -14.46 -12.00
N LEU A 80 -0.77 -14.72 -11.14
CA LEU A 80 -0.98 -13.96 -9.92
C LEU A 80 -0.06 -14.50 -8.82
N SER A 81 0.80 -13.64 -8.27
CA SER A 81 1.67 -14.02 -7.14
C SER A 81 1.10 -13.58 -5.79
N GLU A 82 1.49 -14.28 -4.72
CA GLU A 82 1.19 -13.85 -3.34
C GLU A 82 1.63 -12.42 -3.07
N TYR A 83 2.77 -12.01 -3.64
CA TYR A 83 3.27 -10.62 -3.53
C TYR A 83 2.35 -9.60 -4.20
N THR A 84 1.82 -9.92 -5.38
CA THR A 84 0.89 -9.04 -6.11
C THR A 84 -0.39 -8.85 -5.29
N VAL A 85 -0.95 -9.96 -4.82
CA VAL A 85 -2.12 -9.96 -3.94
C VAL A 85 -1.87 -9.13 -2.68
N ALA A 86 -0.78 -9.42 -1.97
CA ALA A 86 -0.34 -8.70 -0.78
C ALA A 86 -0.28 -7.19 -1.01
N SER A 87 0.35 -6.77 -2.10
CA SER A 87 0.49 -5.36 -2.48
C SER A 87 -0.87 -4.68 -2.70
N LYS A 88 -1.82 -5.35 -3.39
CA LYS A 88 -3.14 -4.76 -3.67
C LYS A 88 -4.04 -4.70 -2.44
N VAL A 89 -3.92 -5.69 -1.55
CA VAL A 89 -4.59 -5.67 -0.25
C VAL A 89 -4.05 -4.53 0.61
N ASN A 90 -2.72 -4.35 0.69
CA ASN A 90 -2.10 -3.23 1.42
C ASN A 90 -2.56 -1.88 0.89
N TYR A 91 -2.55 -1.71 -0.43
CA TYR A 91 -2.99 -0.47 -1.07
C TYR A 91 -4.46 -0.15 -0.74
N THR A 92 -5.33 -1.17 -0.78
CA THR A 92 -6.75 -1.02 -0.43
C THR A 92 -6.94 -0.63 1.03
N ALA A 93 -6.27 -1.33 1.96
CA ALA A 93 -6.30 -1.00 3.38
C ALA A 93 -5.79 0.42 3.65
N TYR A 94 -4.72 0.84 2.95
CA TYR A 94 -4.20 2.21 3.04
C TYR A 94 -5.25 3.25 2.62
N LYS A 95 -5.96 3.04 1.50
CA LYS A 95 -7.02 3.96 1.06
C LYS A 95 -8.16 4.07 2.07
N ILE A 96 -8.61 2.96 2.63
CA ILE A 96 -9.66 2.96 3.66
C ILE A 96 -9.19 3.78 4.87
N ARG A 97 -8.00 3.47 5.40
CA ARG A 97 -7.44 4.17 6.57
C ARG A 97 -7.29 5.67 6.33
N ALA A 98 -6.92 6.09 5.12
CA ALA A 98 -6.78 7.50 4.77
C ALA A 98 -8.12 8.27 4.83
N GLN A 99 -9.25 7.58 4.62
CA GLN A 99 -10.60 8.15 4.65
C GLN A 99 -11.23 8.19 6.06
N LEU A 100 -10.68 7.45 7.02
CA LEU A 100 -11.21 7.38 8.38
C LEU A 100 -10.73 8.57 9.22
N VAL A 101 -11.66 9.19 9.95
CA VAL A 101 -11.34 10.20 10.97
C VAL A 101 -10.46 9.57 12.06
N ASN A 102 -10.85 8.38 12.54
CA ASN A 102 -10.12 7.60 13.53
C ASN A 102 -9.30 6.49 12.86
N LYS A 103 -8.16 6.84 12.25
CA LYS A 103 -7.33 5.93 11.44
C LYS A 103 -6.91 4.63 12.14
N ASP A 104 -6.75 4.68 13.46
CA ASP A 104 -6.35 3.54 14.29
C ASP A 104 -7.53 2.65 14.70
N SER A 105 -8.77 3.01 14.36
CA SER A 105 -9.95 2.17 14.59
C SER A 105 -10.17 1.12 13.49
N PHE A 106 -9.40 1.19 12.41
CA PHE A 106 -9.52 0.30 11.26
C PHE A 106 -9.08 -1.12 11.60
N VAL A 107 -9.99 -2.08 11.45
CA VAL A 107 -9.70 -3.51 11.59
C VAL A 107 -10.30 -4.24 10.39
N PRO A 108 -9.48 -4.74 9.43
CA PRO A 108 -9.98 -5.56 8.33
C PRO A 108 -10.50 -6.89 8.87
N LYS A 109 -11.59 -7.39 8.27
CA LYS A 109 -12.25 -8.64 8.66
C LYS A 109 -12.08 -9.69 7.58
N THR A 110 -12.52 -9.35 6.38
CA THR A 110 -12.56 -10.27 5.24
C THR A 110 -12.05 -9.55 4.01
N VAL A 111 -11.24 -10.23 3.22
CA VAL A 111 -10.79 -9.74 1.91
C VAL A 111 -11.13 -10.75 0.85
N ILE A 112 -11.76 -10.27 -0.21
CA ILE A 112 -12.11 -11.03 -1.40
C ILE A 112 -11.37 -10.39 -2.56
N ILE A 113 -10.62 -11.20 -3.31
CA ILE A 113 -10.02 -10.81 -4.57
C ILE A 113 -10.76 -11.50 -5.69
N THR A 114 -11.19 -10.72 -6.67
CA THR A 114 -11.80 -11.23 -7.89
C THR A 114 -10.88 -10.94 -9.06
N VAL A 115 -10.49 -11.98 -9.78
CA VAL A 115 -9.62 -11.89 -10.95
C VAL A 115 -10.43 -12.27 -12.18
N ASN A 116 -10.42 -11.39 -13.17
CA ASN A 116 -11.16 -11.55 -14.41
C ASN A 116 -10.32 -10.99 -15.58
N GLY A 117 -9.56 -11.87 -16.24
CA GLY A 117 -8.60 -11.49 -17.27
C GLY A 117 -7.59 -10.48 -16.73
N ASP A 118 -7.55 -9.30 -17.35
CA ASP A 118 -6.69 -8.17 -16.93
C ASP A 118 -7.22 -7.37 -15.74
N SER A 119 -8.41 -7.68 -15.24
CA SER A 119 -9.03 -6.95 -14.14
C SER A 119 -8.84 -7.68 -12.81
N LEU A 120 -8.47 -6.92 -11.78
CA LEU A 120 -8.35 -7.38 -10.41
C LEU A 120 -9.16 -6.48 -9.50
N GLY A 121 -10.18 -7.02 -8.84
CA GLY A 121 -10.96 -6.38 -7.80
C GLY A 121 -10.48 -6.81 -6.41
N VAL A 122 -10.40 -5.88 -5.47
CA VAL A 122 -10.16 -6.16 -4.04
C VAL A 122 -11.31 -5.56 -3.24
N SER A 123 -12.17 -6.42 -2.72
CA SER A 123 -13.24 -6.05 -1.79
C SER A 123 -12.81 -6.36 -0.36
N MET A 124 -13.02 -5.41 0.55
CA MET A 124 -12.62 -5.53 1.94
C MET A 124 -13.77 -5.14 2.86
N GLU A 125 -14.16 -6.08 3.73
CA GLU A 125 -14.98 -5.80 4.90
C GLU A 125 -14.06 -5.39 6.05
N TYR A 126 -14.45 -4.37 6.80
CA TYR A 126 -13.70 -3.89 7.95
C TYR A 126 -14.62 -3.35 9.06
N ILE A 127 -14.09 -3.32 10.27
CA ILE A 127 -14.67 -2.58 11.39
C ILE A 127 -13.95 -1.23 11.49
N ALA A 128 -14.70 -0.17 11.75
CA ALA A 128 -14.20 1.15 12.11
C ALA A 128 -15.10 1.79 13.17
N LYS A 129 -14.68 2.92 13.77
CA LYS A 129 -15.52 3.72 14.66
C LYS A 129 -16.26 4.81 13.92
N ASP A 130 -17.54 5.01 14.21
CA ASP A 130 -18.32 6.16 13.74
C ASP A 130 -17.95 7.47 14.48
N SER A 131 -18.70 8.54 14.20
CA SER A 131 -18.54 9.84 14.86
C SER A 131 -18.80 9.82 16.37
N HIS A 132 -19.52 8.82 16.88
CA HIS A 132 -19.85 8.64 18.29
C HIS A 132 -18.89 7.69 18.99
N GLY A 133 -17.96 7.08 18.25
CA GLY A 133 -16.99 6.13 18.78
C GLY A 133 -17.46 4.67 18.80
N GLU A 134 -18.63 4.39 18.23
CA GLU A 134 -19.23 3.06 18.16
C GLU A 134 -18.66 2.25 16.99
N ASN A 135 -18.53 0.93 17.18
CA ASN A 135 -18.02 0.05 16.12
C ASN A 135 -19.07 -0.16 15.03
N VAL A 136 -18.67 0.02 13.78
CA VAL A 136 -19.50 -0.20 12.60
C VAL A 136 -18.77 -1.10 11.62
N ILE A 137 -19.51 -2.02 11.00
CA ILE A 137 -19.02 -2.82 9.88
C ILE A 137 -19.24 -2.03 8.59
N SER A 138 -18.22 -1.96 7.75
CA SER A 138 -18.27 -1.27 6.47
C SER A 138 -17.49 -2.03 5.40
N TYR A 139 -17.66 -1.59 4.15
CA TYR A 139 -17.18 -2.26 2.96
C TYR A 139 -16.52 -1.25 2.02
N TYR A 140 -15.42 -1.67 1.42
CA TYR A 140 -14.71 -0.87 0.43
C TYR A 140 -14.18 -1.76 -0.69
N GLU A 141 -14.20 -1.25 -1.92
CA GLU A 141 -13.69 -1.95 -3.09
C GLU A 141 -12.68 -1.08 -3.85
N SER A 142 -11.54 -1.69 -4.22
CA SER A 142 -10.60 -1.13 -5.19
C SER A 142 -10.58 -1.98 -6.45
N LYS A 143 -10.50 -1.33 -7.61
CA LYS A 143 -10.34 -1.99 -8.91
C LYS A 143 -8.98 -1.66 -9.50
N PHE A 144 -8.37 -2.66 -10.10
CA PHE A 144 -7.08 -2.56 -10.75
C PHE A 144 -7.13 -3.19 -12.14
N LYS A 145 -6.35 -2.66 -13.07
CA LYS A 145 -6.21 -3.18 -14.43
C LYS A 145 -4.75 -3.47 -14.73
N LEU A 146 -4.48 -4.57 -15.43
CA LEU A 146 -3.15 -4.88 -15.97
C LEU A 146 -2.81 -3.89 -17.08
N ASN A 147 -1.66 -3.23 -16.96
CA ASN A 147 -1.12 -2.33 -17.98
C ASN A 147 -0.14 -3.07 -18.92
N ASP A 148 0.35 -2.35 -19.93
CA ASP A 148 1.29 -2.88 -20.93
C ASP A 148 2.65 -3.29 -20.33
N GLU A 149 2.98 -2.79 -19.14
CA GLU A 149 4.18 -3.19 -18.37
C GLU A 149 3.92 -4.42 -17.48
N TYR A 150 2.79 -5.10 -17.66
CA TYR A 150 2.37 -6.25 -16.85
C TYR A 150 2.27 -5.91 -15.36
N ARG A 151 1.83 -4.70 -15.03
CA ARG A 151 1.58 -4.23 -13.66
C ARG A 151 0.12 -3.90 -13.49
N TYR A 152 -0.47 -4.36 -12.38
CA TYR A 152 -1.81 -3.95 -12.01
C TYR A 152 -1.78 -2.51 -11.47
N GLU A 153 -2.56 -1.61 -12.05
CA GLU A 153 -2.66 -0.20 -11.68
C GLU A 153 -4.09 0.17 -11.31
N VAL A 154 -4.25 1.25 -10.55
CA VAL A 154 -5.58 1.71 -10.12
C VAL A 154 -6.35 2.17 -11.35
N GLN A 155 -7.61 1.72 -11.46
CA GLN A 155 -8.52 2.15 -12.51
C GLN A 155 -9.18 3.49 -12.16
#